data_AF-A0A2G2Y2F3-F1
#
_entry.id   AF-A0A2G2Y2F3-F1
#
_cell.length_a   1.000
_cell.length_b   1.000
_cell.length_c   1.000
_cell.angle_alpha   90.00
_cell.angle_beta   90.00
_cell.angle_gamma   90.00
#
_symmetry.space_group_name_H-M   'P 1'
#
loop_
_entity.id
_entity.type
_entity.pdbx_description
1 polymer ?
#
loop_
_entity_poly.entity_id
_entity_poly.type
_entity_poly.pdbx_seq_one_letter_code
_entity_poly.pdbx_strand_id
1 'polypeptide(L)'
;MATESQTMDATTSVGATNIATSSRTNAPPTMPPTEKPKKFSGIDFKQWQQKMFFYLTTLCLQWFTSEDAPEVPEGSSNKDRFVIVEAWKHSDFLCKNYILSGLQDDLYNVYSGTKT
;
A
#
# COMPACT_ATOMS: atom_id res chain seq x y z
N MET A 1 7.49 82.78 5.40
CA MET A 1 7.09 81.46 5.89
C MET A 1 8.08 80.45 5.33
N ALA A 2 8.71 79.67 6.19
CA ALA A 2 9.77 78.74 5.82
C ALA A 2 9.19 77.45 5.24
N THR A 3 9.74 76.99 4.11
CA THR A 3 9.51 75.66 3.56
C THR A 3 10.73 74.79 3.90
N GLU A 4 10.50 73.80 4.74
CA GLU A 4 11.50 72.79 5.13
C GLU A 4 11.71 71.74 4.03
N SER A 5 12.93 71.22 3.99
CA SER A 5 13.47 70.29 3.01
C SER A 5 13.21 68.81 3.34
N GLN A 6 13.39 68.01 2.28
CA GLN A 6 13.83 66.60 2.24
C GLN A 6 12.80 65.50 2.48
N THR A 7 12.67 64.62 1.48
CA THR A 7 12.76 63.16 1.68
C THR A 7 13.25 62.48 0.40
N MET A 8 14.11 61.50 0.63
CA MET A 8 14.72 60.57 -0.32
C MET A 8 13.67 59.49 -0.67
N ASP A 9 13.74 58.86 -1.84
CA ASP A 9 14.35 57.54 -1.97
C ASP A 9 14.10 56.94 -3.36
N ALA A 10 15.07 56.17 -3.80
CA ALA A 10 15.16 55.58 -5.11
C ALA A 10 14.16 54.43 -5.30
N THR A 11 13.58 54.41 -6.51
CA THR A 11 12.77 53.37 -7.13
C THR A 11 13.23 51.95 -6.80
N THR A 12 12.45 51.25 -5.98
CA THR A 12 12.54 49.79 -5.81
C THR A 12 11.72 49.10 -6.90
N SER A 13 12.41 48.35 -7.76
CA SER A 13 11.83 47.52 -8.81
C SER A 13 11.03 46.36 -8.19
N VAL A 14 9.73 46.31 -8.48
CA VAL A 14 8.85 45.21 -8.09
C VAL A 14 9.17 43.99 -8.96
N GLY A 15 9.85 43.01 -8.38
CA GLY A 15 10.05 41.69 -8.98
C GLY A 15 8.70 40.97 -9.07
N ALA A 16 8.19 40.82 -10.29
CA ALA A 16 7.00 40.04 -10.58
C ALA A 16 7.30 38.54 -10.42
N THR A 17 6.80 37.95 -9.33
CA THR A 17 6.86 36.50 -9.11
C THR A 17 5.85 35.79 -10.02
N ASN A 18 6.34 35.26 -11.13
CA ASN A 18 5.53 34.43 -12.03
C ASN A 18 5.34 33.05 -11.39
N ILE A 19 4.14 32.79 -10.86
CA ILE A 19 3.76 31.48 -10.33
C ILE A 19 3.48 30.57 -11.53
N ALA A 20 4.49 29.80 -11.94
CA ALA A 20 4.32 28.75 -12.94
C ALA A 20 3.43 27.64 -12.36
N THR A 21 2.16 27.60 -12.77
CA THR A 21 1.23 26.51 -12.45
C THR A 21 1.67 25.26 -13.21
N SER A 22 2.53 24.45 -12.58
CA SER A 22 2.86 23.12 -13.08
C SER A 22 1.66 22.20 -12.88
N SER A 23 0.99 21.86 -13.98
CA SER A 23 -0.08 20.87 -14.00
C SER A 23 0.53 19.49 -13.72
N ARG A 24 0.50 19.05 -12.46
CA ARG A 24 0.90 17.70 -12.09
C ARG A 24 -0.11 16.71 -12.70
N THR A 25 0.32 16.03 -13.75
CA THR A 25 -0.38 14.86 -14.30
C THR A 25 -0.28 13.75 -13.26
N ASN A 26 -1.40 13.41 -12.62
CA ASN A 26 -1.49 12.25 -11.70
C ASN A 26 -1.55 10.97 -12.53
N ALA A 27 -0.42 10.56 -13.11
CA ALA A 27 -0.26 9.16 -13.50
C ALA A 27 -0.25 8.32 -12.21
N PRO A 28 -0.96 7.17 -12.15
CA PRO A 28 -0.79 6.23 -11.06
C PRO A 28 0.71 5.94 -10.91
N PRO A 29 1.27 5.94 -9.69
CA PRO A 29 2.67 5.59 -9.50
C PRO A 29 2.90 4.24 -10.18
N THR A 30 3.78 4.22 -11.17
CA THR A 30 4.25 2.97 -11.80
C THR A 30 4.86 2.15 -10.68
N MET A 31 4.11 1.13 -10.23
CA MET A 31 4.57 0.25 -9.17
C MET A 31 5.84 -0.44 -9.67
N PRO A 32 6.95 -0.42 -8.90
CA PRO A 32 8.13 -1.18 -9.26
C PRO A 32 7.75 -2.66 -9.44
N PRO A 33 8.46 -3.42 -10.29
CA PRO A 33 8.22 -4.83 -10.46
C PRO A 33 8.12 -5.51 -9.10
N THR A 34 7.03 -6.25 -8.88
CA THR A 34 6.83 -6.98 -7.64
C THR A 34 7.87 -8.11 -7.56
N GLU A 35 9.06 -7.81 -7.04
CA GLU A 35 10.07 -8.82 -6.78
C GLU A 35 9.55 -9.77 -5.70
N LYS A 36 9.37 -11.04 -6.08
CA LYS A 36 8.95 -12.08 -5.15
C LYS A 36 10.02 -12.23 -4.05
N PRO A 37 9.64 -12.26 -2.76
CA PRO A 37 10.59 -12.45 -1.68
C PRO A 37 11.30 -13.79 -1.79
N LYS A 38 12.59 -13.83 -1.38
CA LYS A 38 13.36 -15.06 -1.28
C LYS A 38 12.64 -16.08 -0.38
N LYS A 39 12.72 -17.37 -0.73
CA LYS A 39 12.19 -18.45 0.11
C LYS A 39 12.81 -18.43 1.50
N PHE A 40 11.97 -18.59 2.53
CA PHE A 40 12.35 -18.68 3.93
C PHE A 40 12.91 -20.06 4.23
N SER A 41 14.12 -20.10 4.81
CA SER A 41 14.82 -21.33 5.17
C SER A 41 14.84 -21.61 6.67
N GLY A 42 14.00 -20.93 7.46
CA GLY A 42 14.00 -21.02 8.92
C GLY A 42 14.93 -20.03 9.64
N ILE A 43 15.78 -19.29 8.90
CA ILE A 43 16.73 -18.31 9.45
C ILE A 43 16.25 -16.89 9.11
N ASP A 44 16.51 -15.92 10.00
CA ASP A 44 16.16 -14.50 9.83
C ASP A 44 14.66 -14.23 9.64
N PHE A 45 13.82 -14.91 10.43
CA PHE A 45 12.36 -14.82 10.34
C PHE A 45 11.83 -13.39 10.29
N LYS A 46 12.35 -12.48 11.14
CA LYS A 46 11.91 -11.07 11.16
C LYS A 46 12.13 -10.37 9.81
N GLN A 47 13.27 -10.62 9.16
CA GLN A 47 13.58 -10.02 7.87
C GLN A 47 12.71 -10.62 6.76
N TRP A 48 12.53 -11.93 6.76
CA TRP A 48 11.64 -12.58 5.80
C TRP A 48 10.18 -12.13 5.98
N GLN A 49 9.69 -12.08 7.22
CA GLN A 49 8.34 -11.62 7.55
C GLN A 49 8.10 -10.21 7.05
N GLN A 50 9.05 -9.28 7.26
CA GLN A 50 8.93 -7.90 6.77
C GLN A 50 8.88 -7.84 5.23
N LYS A 51 9.69 -8.64 4.54
CA LYS A 51 9.66 -8.73 3.07
C LYS A 51 8.37 -9.35 2.56
N MET A 52 7.87 -10.38 3.22
CA MET A 52 6.60 -11.01 2.88
C MET A 52 5.42 -10.07 3.14
N PHE A 53 5.42 -9.33 4.25
CA PHE A 53 4.43 -8.29 4.55
C PHE A 53 4.37 -7.22 3.45
N PHE A 54 5.54 -6.71 3.04
CA PHE A 54 5.60 -5.73 1.95
C PHE A 54 5.06 -6.32 0.64
N TYR A 55 5.45 -7.55 0.29
CA TYR A 55 4.95 -8.26 -0.88
C TYR A 55 3.41 -8.42 -0.87
N LEU A 56 2.83 -8.89 0.23
CA LEU A 56 1.37 -9.01 0.37
C LEU A 56 0.67 -7.65 0.33
N THR A 57 1.30 -6.59 0.84
CA THR A 57 0.79 -5.22 0.74
C THR A 57 0.72 -4.76 -0.70
N THR A 58 1.74 -5.03 -1.52
CA THR A 58 1.71 -4.70 -2.97
C THR A 58 0.65 -5.48 -3.74
N LEU A 59 0.23 -6.64 -3.22
CA LEU A 59 -0.85 -7.46 -3.78
C LEU A 59 -2.24 -7.12 -3.20
N CYS A 60 -2.34 -6.13 -2.31
CA CYS A 60 -3.56 -5.81 -1.55
C CYS A 60 -4.10 -6.99 -0.72
N LEU A 61 -3.26 -7.96 -0.37
CA LEU A 61 -3.64 -9.15 0.40
C LEU A 61 -3.27 -9.06 1.89
N GLN A 62 -2.54 -8.01 2.28
CA GLN A 62 -2.05 -7.85 3.65
C GLN A 62 -3.17 -7.90 4.71
N TRP A 63 -4.33 -7.33 4.40
CA TRP A 63 -5.48 -7.25 5.31
C TRP A 63 -5.98 -8.64 5.76
N PHE A 64 -5.91 -9.64 4.87
CA PHE A 64 -6.32 -11.01 5.15
C PHE A 64 -5.41 -11.75 6.13
N THR A 65 -4.26 -11.17 6.51
CA THR A 65 -3.39 -11.76 7.54
C THR A 65 -3.70 -11.26 8.95
N SER A 66 -4.54 -10.24 9.10
CA SER A 66 -4.80 -9.57 10.38
C SER A 66 -6.28 -9.43 10.72
N GLU A 67 -7.16 -9.51 9.72
CA GLU A 67 -8.59 -9.28 9.88
C GLU A 67 -9.39 -10.57 9.71
N ASP A 68 -10.42 -10.72 10.55
CA ASP A 68 -11.36 -11.84 10.49
C ASP A 68 -12.32 -11.72 9.30
N ALA A 69 -13.07 -12.78 9.02
CA ALA A 69 -14.05 -12.79 7.95
C ALA A 69 -15.07 -11.64 8.09
N PRO A 70 -15.45 -10.97 7.00
CA PRO A 70 -16.31 -9.80 7.05
C PRO A 70 -17.69 -10.17 7.59
N GLU A 71 -18.16 -9.40 8.57
CA GLU A 71 -19.55 -9.44 9.00
C GLU A 71 -20.43 -8.87 7.89
N VAL A 72 -21.34 -9.70 7.40
CA VAL A 72 -22.16 -9.37 6.25
C VAL A 72 -23.29 -8.41 6.67
N PRO A 73 -23.43 -7.21 6.08
CA PRO A 73 -24.42 -6.22 6.52
C PRO A 73 -25.87 -6.75 6.47
N GLU A 74 -26.66 -6.49 7.51
CA GLU A 74 -28.02 -7.03 7.68
C GLU A 74 -29.06 -6.62 6.60
N GLY A 75 -28.70 -5.72 5.67
CA GLY A 75 -29.56 -5.30 4.54
C GLY A 75 -29.17 -5.87 3.18
N SER A 76 -28.14 -6.71 3.09
CA SER A 76 -27.60 -7.21 1.82
C SER A 76 -28.45 -8.36 1.25
N SER A 77 -28.64 -8.38 -0.07
CA SER A 77 -29.38 -9.46 -0.73
C SER A 77 -28.60 -10.77 -0.60
N ASN A 78 -29.29 -11.93 -0.52
CA ASN A 78 -28.62 -13.24 -0.40
C ASN A 78 -27.54 -13.48 -1.47
N LYS A 79 -27.73 -12.92 -2.67
CA LYS A 79 -26.75 -12.98 -3.77
C LYS A 79 -25.50 -12.16 -3.47
N ASP A 80 -25.67 -10.93 -2.96
CA ASP A 80 -24.54 -10.06 -2.60
C ASP A 80 -23.76 -10.65 -1.42
N ARG A 81 -24.46 -11.23 -0.43
CA ARG A 81 -23.84 -11.96 0.68
C ARG A 81 -22.95 -13.08 0.18
N PHE A 82 -23.46 -13.88 -0.75
CA PHE A 82 -22.71 -14.99 -1.34
C PHE A 82 -21.46 -14.49 -2.07
N VAL A 83 -21.60 -13.45 -2.91
CA VAL A 83 -20.47 -12.88 -3.66
C VAL A 83 -19.38 -12.33 -2.72
N ILE A 84 -19.76 -11.62 -1.66
CA ILE A 84 -18.83 -11.06 -0.66
C ILE A 84 -18.05 -12.19 0.04
N VAL A 85 -18.75 -13.22 0.49
CA VAL A 85 -18.13 -14.37 1.19
C VAL A 85 -17.19 -15.14 0.28
N GLU A 86 -17.59 -15.41 -0.97
CA GLU A 86 -16.75 -16.15 -1.91
C GLU A 86 -15.52 -15.34 -2.35
N ALA A 87 -15.67 -14.03 -2.59
CA ALA A 87 -14.54 -13.16 -2.89
C ALA A 87 -13.54 -13.08 -1.72
N TRP A 88 -14.05 -13.01 -0.48
CA TRP A 88 -13.21 -13.05 0.71
C TRP A 88 -12.46 -14.39 0.83
N LYS A 89 -13.15 -15.53 0.70
CA LYS A 89 -12.51 -16.86 0.74
C LYS A 89 -11.45 -17.03 -0.32
N HIS A 90 -11.72 -16.56 -1.54
CA HIS A 90 -10.75 -16.61 -2.62
C HIS A 90 -9.49 -15.80 -2.28
N SER A 91 -9.67 -14.61 -1.72
CA SER A 91 -8.57 -13.72 -1.33
C SER A 91 -7.77 -14.25 -0.13
N ASP A 92 -8.45 -14.80 0.87
CA ASP A 92 -7.83 -15.53 2.00
C ASP A 92 -7.00 -16.72 1.50
N PHE A 93 -7.57 -17.53 0.60
CA PHE A 93 -6.87 -18.64 -0.04
C PHE A 93 -5.61 -18.15 -0.77
N LEU A 94 -5.70 -17.09 -1.56
CA LEU A 94 -4.55 -16.51 -2.26
C LEU A 94 -3.48 -16.03 -1.28
N CYS A 95 -3.87 -15.30 -0.24
CA CYS A 95 -2.95 -14.78 0.78
C CYS A 95 -2.15 -15.91 1.44
N LYS A 96 -2.84 -16.96 1.91
CA LYS A 96 -2.22 -18.17 2.49
C LYS A 96 -1.27 -18.84 1.51
N ASN A 97 -1.66 -18.99 0.25
CA ASN A 97 -0.81 -19.60 -0.78
C ASN A 97 0.44 -18.79 -1.08
N TYR A 98 0.37 -17.46 -1.08
CA TYR A 98 1.54 -16.62 -1.26
C TYR A 98 2.54 -16.78 -0.11
N ILE A 99 2.06 -16.78 1.13
CA ILE A 99 2.88 -17.03 2.32
C ILE A 99 3.54 -18.40 2.22
N LEU A 100 2.77 -19.46 1.94
CA LEU A 100 3.28 -20.81 1.75
C LEU A 100 4.32 -20.86 0.63
N SER A 101 4.07 -20.23 -0.53
CA SER A 101 5.01 -20.21 -1.66
C SER A 101 6.33 -19.50 -1.36
N GLY A 102 6.36 -18.69 -0.30
CA GLY A 102 7.55 -18.04 0.23
C GLY A 102 8.35 -18.89 1.20
N LEU A 103 7.94 -20.12 1.48
CA LEU A 103 8.69 -21.07 2.31
C LEU A 103 9.60 -21.95 1.45
N GLN A 104 10.68 -22.47 2.05
CA GLN A 104 11.40 -23.63 1.49
C GLN A 104 10.53 -24.89 1.55
N ASP A 105 10.88 -25.88 0.75
CA ASP A 105 10.01 -27.02 0.46
C ASP A 105 9.79 -27.92 1.70
N ASP A 106 10.81 -28.03 2.55
CA ASP A 106 10.74 -28.70 3.85
C ASP A 106 9.71 -28.04 4.78
N LEU A 107 9.75 -26.72 4.89
CA LEU A 107 8.78 -25.94 5.67
C LEU A 107 7.40 -25.93 5.01
N TYR A 108 7.33 -25.78 3.69
CA TYR A 108 6.08 -25.83 2.93
C TYR A 108 5.30 -27.10 3.24
N ASN A 109 5.94 -28.26 3.16
CA ASN A 109 5.28 -29.55 3.39
C ASN A 109 4.72 -29.68 4.82
N VAL A 110 5.40 -29.10 5.80
CA VAL A 110 4.94 -29.09 7.20
C VAL A 110 3.70 -28.22 7.36
N TYR A 111 3.69 -27.03 6.76
CA TYR A 111 2.61 -26.05 6.93
C TYR A 111 1.48 -26.16 5.90
N SER A 112 1.67 -26.84 4.76
CA SER A 112 0.62 -27.05 3.76
C SER A 112 -0.42 -28.07 4.21
N GLY A 113 -0.05 -28.97 5.12
CA GLY A 113 -0.94 -30.00 5.67
C GLY A 113 -1.80 -29.53 6.85
N THR A 114 -1.49 -28.39 7.46
CA THR A 114 -2.28 -27.83 8.56
C THR A 114 -3.53 -27.17 8.00
N LYS A 115 -4.61 -27.94 7.89
CA LYS A 115 -5.94 -27.44 7.54
C LYS A 115 -6.38 -26.45 8.63
N THR A 116 -6.53 -25.17 8.27
CA THR A 116 -7.12 -24.14 9.14
C THR A 116 -8.63 -24.19 9.03
#